data_AF-A0AAJ1TIK4-F1
#
_entry.id   AF-A0AAJ1TIK4-F1
#
_cell.length_a   1.000
_cell.length_b   1.000
_cell.length_c   1.000
_cell.angle_alpha   90.00
_cell.angle_beta   90.00
_cell.angle_gamma   90.00
#
_symmetry.space_group_name_H-M   'P 1'
#
loop_
_entity.id
_entity.type
_entity.pdbx_description
1 polymer ?
#
loop_
_entity_poly.entity_id
_entity_poly.type
_entity_poly.pdbx_seq_one_letter_code
_entity_poly.pdbx_strand_id
1 'polypeptide(L)'
;MPASPRTARVINDRLALDHLLREGPLTAARLKELTGLSRPTVADLVERLTEAGLIRVVGESGADRRGPNARLYGLVAERAHLAALDVRTSGLALVVTDLLGTPLAEARLPIDGGLGTVPAVERAVGLLDTALAEARVEALHSVCVGAPGLVDPATGELRDSTGLPGWHRRLVRALQGHRSARVLVENETNLAAVAERRHGAAQDHDTFVLLWLGHGVGAAVVLDGVLRRGAGGGAGEIGFLPVPLTSSLPSATDCGGGFHSLAGASAVHDLARHHGLPVAGARENADGRDEPVSATVVRAALEAGAAGELFLDALADRVALGVAAVAAVLDPGCVVLAGETGEAGGEALATRVGKRLATLSPLRTDVRATRLGGRAVLAGALLAAQEEAREAVFSPEAT
;
A
#
# COMPACT_ATOMS: atom_id res chain seq x y z
N MET A 1 -37.27 -0.68 -4.79
CA MET A 1 -38.11 -0.03 -3.77
C MET A 1 -37.41 1.25 -3.33
N PRO A 2 -38.12 2.39 -3.18
CA PRO A 2 -37.50 3.62 -2.69
C PRO A 2 -36.92 3.40 -1.29
N ALA A 3 -35.76 4.01 -1.01
CA ALA A 3 -35.10 3.90 0.29
C ALA A 3 -35.99 4.46 1.41
N SER A 4 -35.98 3.82 2.58
CA SER A 4 -36.71 4.34 3.75
C SER A 4 -36.17 5.73 4.13
N PRO A 5 -36.95 6.60 4.80
CA PRO A 5 -36.48 7.92 5.24
C PRO A 5 -35.22 7.86 6.11
N ARG A 6 -35.05 6.80 6.92
CA ARG A 6 -33.84 6.56 7.71
C ARG A 6 -32.66 6.20 6.82
N THR A 7 -32.86 5.30 5.85
CA THR A 7 -31.82 4.89 4.89
C THR A 7 -31.36 6.05 4.01
N ALA A 8 -32.29 6.87 3.53
CA ALA A 8 -31.97 8.06 2.73
C ALA A 8 -31.12 9.07 3.51
N ARG A 9 -31.38 9.24 4.81
CA ARG A 9 -30.55 10.11 5.68
C ARG A 9 -29.12 9.61 5.81
N VAL A 10 -28.94 8.32 6.08
CA VAL A 10 -27.59 7.72 6.20
C VAL A 10 -26.79 7.86 4.91
N ILE A 11 -27.44 7.65 3.76
CA ILE A 11 -26.80 7.84 2.45
C ILE A 11 -26.36 9.29 2.27
N ASN A 12 -27.22 10.25 2.61
CA ASN A 12 -26.90 11.67 2.49
C ASN A 12 -25.75 12.09 3.42
N ASP A 13 -25.73 11.59 4.66
CA ASP A 13 -24.68 11.88 5.64
C ASP A 13 -23.33 11.37 5.16
N ARG A 14 -23.27 10.10 4.72
CA ARG A 14 -22.06 9.53 4.13
C ARG A 14 -21.57 10.31 2.92
N LEU A 15 -22.47 10.66 2.01
CA LEU A 15 -22.11 11.45 0.83
C LEU A 15 -21.46 12.79 1.21
N ALA A 16 -22.01 13.50 2.20
CA ALA A 16 -21.44 14.76 2.66
C ALA A 16 -20.07 14.59 3.35
N LEU A 17 -19.93 13.57 4.20
CA LEU A 17 -18.67 13.24 4.87
C LEU A 17 -17.58 12.85 3.86
N ASP A 18 -17.93 12.08 2.83
CA ASP A 18 -17.01 11.71 1.74
C ASP A 18 -16.53 12.91 0.92
N HIS A 19 -17.38 13.92 0.73
CA HIS A 19 -16.97 15.17 0.10
C HIS A 19 -16.04 15.99 1.00
N LEU A 20 -16.35 16.12 2.30
CA LEU A 20 -15.49 16.83 3.26
C LEU A 20 -14.11 16.17 3.41
N LEU A 21 -14.06 14.85 3.30
CA LEU A 21 -12.84 14.07 3.36
C LEU A 21 -11.96 14.24 2.11
N ARG A 22 -12.57 14.28 0.92
CA ARG A 22 -11.84 14.38 -0.36
C ARG A 22 -11.49 15.82 -0.76
N GLU A 23 -12.37 16.78 -0.48
CA GLU A 23 -12.24 18.18 -0.91
C GLU A 23 -11.75 19.09 0.23
N GLY A 24 -11.69 18.59 1.47
CA GLY A 24 -11.36 19.38 2.65
C GLY A 24 -12.56 20.18 3.17
N PRO A 25 -12.34 21.27 3.92
CA PRO A 25 -13.44 22.06 4.48
C PRO A 25 -14.36 22.69 3.41
N LEU A 26 -15.67 22.52 3.56
CA LEU A 26 -16.67 22.99 2.60
C LEU A 26 -17.72 23.89 3.26
N THR A 27 -18.28 24.81 2.46
CA THR A 27 -19.47 25.57 2.89
C THR A 27 -20.74 24.75 2.69
N ALA A 28 -21.82 25.09 3.39
CA ALA A 28 -23.14 24.48 3.15
C ALA A 28 -23.62 24.68 1.69
N ALA A 29 -23.26 25.80 1.05
CA ALA A 29 -23.56 26.03 -0.36
C ALA A 29 -22.82 25.04 -1.27
N ARG A 30 -21.54 24.77 -0.99
CA ARG A 30 -20.74 23.83 -1.77
C ARG A 30 -21.18 22.38 -1.53
N LEU A 31 -21.50 22.01 -0.29
CA LEU A 31 -22.11 20.71 0.02
C LEU A 31 -23.41 20.50 -0.74
N LYS A 32 -24.27 21.53 -0.84
CA LYS A 32 -25.51 21.47 -1.63
C LYS A 32 -25.24 21.19 -3.11
N GLU A 33 -24.27 21.89 -3.71
CA GLU A 33 -23.91 21.69 -5.12
C GLU A 33 -23.39 20.28 -5.40
N LEU A 34 -22.49 19.78 -4.54
CA LEU A 34 -21.85 18.49 -4.69
C LEU A 34 -22.80 17.32 -4.45
N THR A 35 -23.66 17.44 -3.43
CA THR A 35 -24.60 16.37 -3.04
C THR A 35 -25.91 16.41 -3.84
N GLY A 36 -26.23 17.53 -4.51
CA GLY A 36 -27.51 17.73 -5.20
C GLY A 36 -28.72 17.89 -4.26
N LEU A 37 -28.50 18.02 -2.95
CA LEU A 37 -29.57 18.11 -1.95
C LEU A 37 -30.24 19.48 -1.93
N SER A 38 -31.45 19.53 -1.36
CA SER A 38 -32.15 20.81 -1.15
C SER A 38 -31.50 21.64 -0.04
N ARG A 39 -31.67 22.97 -0.05
CA ARG A 39 -31.10 23.86 0.98
C ARG A 39 -31.55 23.50 2.41
N PRO A 40 -32.84 23.21 2.67
CA PRO A 40 -33.27 22.71 3.99
C PRO A 40 -32.59 21.39 4.37
N THR A 41 -32.48 20.44 3.42
CA THR A 41 -31.84 19.15 3.69
C THR A 41 -30.37 19.27 4.08
N VAL A 42 -29.63 20.18 3.43
CA VAL A 42 -28.22 20.43 3.79
C VAL A 42 -28.10 21.13 5.14
N ALA A 43 -29.01 22.03 5.48
CA ALA A 43 -29.02 22.67 6.80
C ALA A 43 -29.23 21.62 7.92
N ASP A 44 -30.25 20.78 7.81
CA ASP A 44 -30.53 19.69 8.75
C ASP A 44 -29.37 18.68 8.84
N LEU A 45 -28.71 18.39 7.71
CA LEU A 45 -27.55 17.49 7.66
C LEU A 45 -26.37 18.09 8.41
N VAL A 46 -26.05 19.36 8.15
CA VAL A 46 -24.92 20.05 8.80
C VAL A 46 -25.14 20.18 10.30
N GLU A 47 -26.36 20.52 10.73
CA GLU A 47 -26.72 20.57 12.15
C GLU A 47 -26.52 19.20 12.81
N ARG A 48 -27.12 18.14 12.24
CA ARG A 48 -26.99 16.77 12.76
C ARG A 48 -25.54 16.29 12.83
N LEU A 49 -24.74 16.49 11.78
CA LEU A 49 -23.33 16.08 11.77
C LEU A 49 -22.49 16.88 12.78
N THR A 50 -22.86 18.13 13.05
CA THR A 50 -22.21 18.95 14.08
C THR A 50 -22.59 18.47 15.49
N GLU A 51 -23.87 18.17 15.72
CA GLU A 51 -24.36 17.59 16.99
C GLU A 51 -23.73 16.22 17.27
N ALA A 52 -23.53 15.41 16.23
CA ALA A 52 -22.80 14.14 16.28
C ALA A 52 -21.29 14.29 16.53
N GLY A 53 -20.76 15.51 16.49
CA GLY A 53 -19.32 15.79 16.62
C GLY A 53 -18.48 15.27 15.46
N LEU A 54 -19.09 15.00 14.29
CA LEU A 54 -18.40 14.53 13.09
C LEU A 54 -17.79 15.68 12.29
N ILE A 55 -18.42 16.85 12.34
CA ILE A 55 -17.94 18.08 11.70
C ILE A 55 -17.92 19.24 12.70
N ARG A 56 -17.09 20.25 12.41
CA ARG A 56 -17.02 21.51 13.15
C ARG A 56 -16.79 22.68 12.20
N VAL A 57 -17.09 23.90 12.65
CA VAL A 57 -16.70 25.11 11.92
C VAL A 57 -15.19 25.30 12.06
N VAL A 58 -14.47 25.34 10.95
CA VAL A 58 -13.01 25.48 10.90
C VAL A 58 -12.56 26.82 10.30
N GLY A 59 -13.51 27.66 9.89
CA GLY A 59 -13.23 28.99 9.37
C GLY A 59 -14.44 29.61 8.66
N GLU A 60 -14.15 30.66 7.91
CA GLU A 60 -15.13 31.39 7.11
C GLU A 60 -14.57 31.66 5.71
N SER A 61 -15.43 31.60 4.69
CA SER A 61 -15.09 31.91 3.31
C SER A 61 -15.67 33.25 2.89
N GLY A 62 -14.90 34.02 2.10
CA GLY A 62 -15.35 35.28 1.52
C GLY A 62 -14.92 36.55 2.26
N ALA A 63 -13.79 36.55 2.98
CA ALA A 63 -13.26 37.71 3.70
C ALA A 63 -13.19 39.01 2.85
N ASP A 64 -13.06 38.90 1.51
CA ASP A 64 -13.02 40.02 0.56
C ASP A 64 -14.33 40.28 -0.21
N ARG A 65 -15.44 39.59 0.08
CA ARG A 65 -16.74 39.78 -0.61
C ARG A 65 -17.74 40.55 0.25
N ARG A 66 -18.53 41.42 -0.40
CA ARG A 66 -19.73 42.03 0.21
C ARG A 66 -20.81 40.96 0.47
N GLY A 67 -21.10 40.72 1.74
CA GLY A 67 -22.13 39.79 2.25
C GLY A 67 -21.69 39.14 3.56
N PRO A 68 -22.58 38.45 4.29
CA PRO A 68 -22.16 37.67 5.45
C PRO A 68 -21.27 36.51 5.00
N ASN A 69 -20.12 36.34 5.68
CA ASN A 69 -19.18 35.27 5.38
C ASN A 69 -19.85 33.89 5.53
N ALA A 70 -19.54 32.96 4.63
CA ALA A 70 -20.08 31.61 4.72
C ALA A 70 -19.16 30.72 5.56
N ARG A 71 -19.71 30.10 6.61
CA ARG A 71 -18.99 29.14 7.47
C ARG A 71 -18.42 27.99 6.65
N LEU A 72 -17.17 27.62 6.94
CA LEU A 72 -16.51 26.42 6.43
C LEU A 72 -16.61 25.33 7.48
N TYR A 73 -17.14 24.18 7.09
CA TYR A 73 -17.26 23.00 7.91
C TYR A 73 -16.17 22.02 7.51
N GLY A 74 -15.45 21.49 8.50
CA GLY A 74 -14.44 20.45 8.31
C GLY A 74 -14.73 19.26 9.21
N LEU A 75 -14.20 18.09 8.85
CA LEU A 75 -14.26 16.90 9.71
C LEU A 75 -13.50 17.15 11.02
N VAL A 76 -14.00 16.58 12.11
CA VAL A 76 -13.27 16.51 13.39
C VAL A 76 -12.24 15.39 13.26
N ALA A 77 -11.05 15.73 12.77
CA ALA A 77 -10.01 14.77 12.42
C ALA A 77 -9.56 13.92 13.63
N GLU A 78 -9.62 14.50 14.83
CA GLU A 78 -9.24 13.87 16.10
C GLU A 78 -10.27 12.83 16.59
N ARG A 79 -11.36 12.60 15.83
CA ARG A 79 -12.38 11.62 16.16
C ARG A 79 -11.88 10.18 16.09
N ALA A 80 -10.85 9.93 15.29
CA ALA A 80 -10.16 8.66 15.21
C ALA A 80 -8.67 8.89 14.97
N HIS A 81 -7.84 8.14 15.68
CA HIS A 81 -6.40 8.08 15.44
C HIS A 81 -6.05 6.72 14.86
N LEU A 82 -5.18 6.71 13.86
CA LEU A 82 -4.87 5.53 13.06
C LEU A 82 -3.37 5.27 13.13
N ALA A 83 -2.97 4.01 13.05
CA ALA A 83 -1.57 3.65 12.82
C ALA A 83 -1.43 2.78 11.57
N ALA A 84 -0.38 3.06 10.80
CA ALA A 84 0.04 2.23 9.69
C ALA A 84 1.45 1.72 9.98
N LEU A 85 1.67 0.41 9.80
CA LEU A 85 2.94 -0.25 10.05
C LEU A 85 3.42 -0.93 8.77
N ASP A 86 4.67 -0.70 8.41
CA ASP A 86 5.41 -1.36 7.34
C ASP A 86 6.44 -2.31 7.97
N VAL A 87 6.06 -3.58 8.12
CA VAL A 87 6.89 -4.64 8.70
C VAL A 87 7.70 -5.30 7.60
N ARG A 88 9.04 -5.26 7.72
CA ARG A 88 9.99 -5.90 6.81
C ARG A 88 10.89 -6.87 7.59
N THR A 89 11.71 -7.63 6.88
CA THR A 89 12.65 -8.58 7.51
C THR A 89 13.73 -7.86 8.33
N SER A 90 14.20 -6.69 7.88
CA SER A 90 15.26 -5.88 8.50
C SER A 90 14.76 -4.76 9.41
N GLY A 91 13.45 -4.61 9.61
CA GLY A 91 12.93 -3.54 10.46
C GLY A 91 11.44 -3.28 10.33
N LEU A 92 11.03 -2.20 10.97
CA LEU A 92 9.67 -1.68 11.02
C LEU A 92 9.70 -0.16 10.77
N ALA A 93 8.78 0.33 9.96
CA ALA A 93 8.43 1.75 9.93
C ALA A 93 6.96 1.92 10.31
N LEU A 94 6.61 3.02 10.97
CA LEU A 94 5.23 3.32 11.30
C LEU A 94 4.92 4.82 11.19
N VAL A 95 3.64 5.11 11.01
CA VAL A 95 3.08 6.46 11.14
C VAL A 95 1.80 6.40 11.96
N VAL A 96 1.64 7.34 12.88
CA VAL A 96 0.40 7.63 13.60
C VAL A 96 -0.23 8.85 12.95
N THR A 97 -1.53 8.79 12.67
CA THR A 97 -2.27 9.86 11.97
C THR A 97 -3.62 10.15 12.62
N ASP A 98 -4.19 11.29 12.29
CA ASP A 98 -5.62 11.57 12.50
C ASP A 98 -6.50 10.89 11.42
N LEU A 99 -7.82 11.06 11.49
CA LEU A 99 -8.78 10.48 10.52
C LEU A 99 -8.55 10.96 9.08
N LEU A 100 -7.99 12.16 8.89
CA LEU A 100 -7.68 12.73 7.58
C LEU A 100 -6.37 12.18 7.00
N GLY A 101 -5.58 11.48 7.82
CA GLY A 101 -4.28 10.93 7.44
C GLY A 101 -3.14 11.93 7.64
N THR A 102 -3.36 13.00 8.40
CA THR A 102 -2.30 13.94 8.78
C THR A 102 -1.33 13.24 9.72
N PRO A 103 -0.02 13.17 9.41
CA PRO A 103 0.97 12.57 10.30
C PRO A 103 1.08 13.33 11.62
N LEU A 104 0.94 12.60 12.74
CA LEU A 104 1.13 13.09 14.09
C LEU A 104 2.47 12.65 14.68
N ALA A 105 2.92 11.44 14.35
CA ALA A 105 4.23 10.91 14.68
C ALA A 105 4.67 9.88 13.63
N GLU A 106 5.96 9.83 13.35
CA GLU A 106 6.59 8.84 12.48
C GLU A 106 7.79 8.24 13.21
N ALA A 107 7.92 6.91 13.15
CA ALA A 107 9.00 6.23 13.82
C ALA A 107 9.51 5.05 12.98
N ARG A 108 10.79 4.71 13.17
CA ARG A 108 11.45 3.62 12.47
C ARG A 108 12.36 2.86 13.41
N LEU A 109 12.45 1.55 13.20
CA LEU A 109 13.23 0.65 14.01
C LEU A 109 13.90 -0.40 13.10
N PRO A 110 15.23 -0.33 12.94
CA PRO A 110 16.00 -1.44 12.40
C PRO A 110 15.91 -2.65 13.34
N ILE A 111 15.72 -3.84 12.76
CA ILE A 111 15.71 -5.12 13.48
C ILE A 111 16.77 -6.01 12.86
N ASP A 112 17.81 -6.27 13.65
CA ASP A 112 18.86 -7.22 13.28
C ASP A 112 18.30 -8.66 13.28
N GLY A 113 18.70 -9.47 12.30
CA GLY A 113 18.25 -10.86 12.17
C GLY A 113 18.61 -11.75 13.37
N GLY A 114 19.63 -11.40 14.13
CA GLY A 114 20.06 -12.09 15.36
C GLY A 114 19.35 -11.64 16.64
N LEU A 115 18.52 -10.59 16.60
CA LEU A 115 17.87 -10.00 17.80
C LEU A 115 16.92 -10.98 18.53
N GLY A 116 16.53 -12.08 17.88
CA GLY A 116 15.60 -13.06 18.41
C GLY A 116 14.16 -12.56 18.40
N THR A 117 13.21 -13.50 18.48
CA THR A 117 11.79 -13.18 18.25
C THR A 117 11.17 -12.31 19.33
N VAL A 118 11.41 -12.62 20.61
CA VAL A 118 10.77 -11.89 21.73
C VAL A 118 11.26 -10.43 21.81
N PRO A 119 12.58 -10.15 21.80
CA PRO A 119 13.05 -8.77 21.87
C PRO A 119 12.64 -7.94 20.65
N ALA A 120 12.54 -8.54 19.46
CA ALA A 120 12.05 -7.85 18.27
C ALA A 120 10.58 -7.38 18.42
N VAL A 121 9.70 -8.23 18.98
CA VAL A 121 8.31 -7.86 19.26
C VAL A 121 8.23 -6.75 20.32
N GLU A 122 8.98 -6.88 21.41
CA GLU A 122 9.00 -5.89 22.49
C GLU A 122 9.45 -4.51 21.98
N ARG A 123 10.50 -4.46 21.16
CA ARG A 123 10.97 -3.19 20.56
C ARG A 123 9.94 -2.62 19.58
N ALA A 124 9.31 -3.45 18.76
CA ALA A 124 8.29 -3.00 17.81
C ALA A 124 7.05 -2.42 18.52
N VAL A 125 6.57 -3.07 19.59
CA VAL A 125 5.46 -2.56 20.41
C VAL A 125 5.87 -1.28 21.12
N GLY A 126 7.07 -1.24 21.72
CA GLY A 126 7.60 -0.05 22.38
C GLY A 126 7.80 1.15 21.45
N LEU A 127 8.16 0.91 20.18
CA LEU A 127 8.21 1.95 19.16
C LEU A 127 6.83 2.58 18.91
N LEU A 128 5.79 1.75 18.80
CA LEU A 128 4.43 2.24 18.64
C LEU A 128 3.97 3.02 19.87
N ASP A 129 4.25 2.52 21.08
CA ASP A 129 3.91 3.24 22.32
C ASP A 129 4.61 4.61 22.41
N THR A 130 5.87 4.67 21.98
CA THR A 130 6.63 5.93 21.93
C THR A 130 6.01 6.92 20.94
N ALA A 131 5.68 6.47 19.73
CA ALA A 131 5.02 7.30 18.73
C ALA A 131 3.63 7.77 19.17
N LEU A 132 2.87 6.95 19.90
CA LEU A 132 1.59 7.35 20.49
C LEU A 132 1.75 8.42 21.57
N ALA A 133 2.76 8.28 22.43
CA ALA A 133 3.07 9.27 23.45
C ALA A 133 3.50 10.62 22.83
N GLU A 134 4.34 10.59 21.79
CA GLU A 134 4.76 11.77 21.04
C GLU A 134 3.57 12.46 20.34
N ALA A 135 2.69 11.67 19.73
CA ALA A 135 1.47 12.14 19.09
C ALA A 135 0.39 12.60 20.09
N ARG A 136 0.57 12.34 21.39
CA ARG A 136 -0.44 12.55 22.46
C ARG A 136 -1.75 11.82 22.18
N VAL A 137 -1.65 10.60 21.63
CA VAL A 137 -2.78 9.75 21.30
C VAL A 137 -2.93 8.67 22.36
N GLU A 138 -4.04 8.71 23.10
CA GLU A 138 -4.33 7.72 24.15
C GLU A 138 -4.80 6.38 23.58
N ALA A 139 -5.57 6.42 22.49
CA ALA A 139 -6.16 5.24 21.88
C ALA A 139 -6.23 5.35 20.36
N LEU A 140 -5.86 4.26 19.69
CA LEU A 140 -6.04 4.09 18.26
C LEU A 140 -7.42 3.50 17.98
N HIS A 141 -8.05 3.96 16.91
CA HIS A 141 -9.23 3.34 16.35
C HIS A 141 -8.85 2.07 15.57
N SER A 142 -7.94 2.21 14.60
CA SER A 142 -7.50 1.11 13.75
C SER A 142 -5.99 1.15 13.51
N VAL A 143 -5.43 -0.04 13.33
CA VAL A 143 -4.03 -0.28 13.00
C VAL A 143 -4.00 -1.16 11.76
N CYS A 144 -3.31 -0.76 10.70
CA CYS A 144 -3.04 -1.65 9.59
C CYS A 144 -1.56 -2.05 9.58
N VAL A 145 -1.31 -3.35 9.59
CA VAL A 145 0.02 -3.94 9.50
C VAL A 145 0.21 -4.51 8.10
N GLY A 146 1.09 -3.88 7.34
CA GLY A 146 1.64 -4.43 6.11
C GLY A 146 2.82 -5.33 6.42
N ALA A 147 2.76 -6.60 6.03
CA ALA A 147 3.84 -7.55 6.25
C ALA A 147 4.02 -8.47 5.04
N PRO A 148 5.24 -9.01 4.80
CA PRO A 148 5.42 -10.10 3.87
C PRO A 148 4.70 -11.36 4.38
N GLY A 149 4.29 -12.22 3.45
CA GLY A 149 3.67 -13.51 3.73
C GLY A 149 2.19 -13.61 3.38
N LEU A 150 1.61 -14.77 3.67
CA LEU A 150 0.23 -15.09 3.34
C LEU A 150 -0.70 -14.69 4.49
N VAL A 151 -1.64 -13.78 4.21
CA VAL A 151 -2.68 -13.40 5.16
C VAL A 151 -3.96 -14.15 4.81
N ASP A 152 -4.51 -14.89 5.77
CA ASP A 152 -5.78 -15.56 5.58
C ASP A 152 -6.92 -14.54 5.44
N PRO A 153 -7.65 -14.49 4.30
CA PRO A 153 -8.66 -13.46 4.10
C PRO A 153 -9.89 -13.61 5.01
N ALA A 154 -10.13 -14.80 5.57
CA ALA A 154 -11.26 -15.06 6.44
C ALA A 154 -10.96 -14.69 7.90
N THR A 155 -9.73 -14.95 8.37
CA THR A 155 -9.35 -14.72 9.78
C THR A 155 -8.50 -13.47 9.99
N GLY A 156 -7.88 -12.93 8.94
CA GLY A 156 -6.88 -11.86 9.05
C GLY A 156 -5.57 -12.32 9.70
N GLU A 157 -5.36 -13.63 9.86
CA GLU A 157 -4.13 -14.16 10.44
C GLU A 157 -2.99 -14.22 9.42
N LEU A 158 -1.81 -13.72 9.81
CA LEU A 158 -0.57 -13.97 9.10
C LEU A 158 -0.15 -15.43 9.31
N ARG A 159 -0.13 -16.20 8.22
CA ARG A 159 0.25 -17.62 8.23
C ARG A 159 1.74 -17.77 8.48
N ASP A 160 2.09 -18.94 9.00
CA ASP A 160 3.49 -19.32 9.13
C ASP A 160 4.04 -19.59 7.72
N SER A 161 5.17 -18.98 7.37
CA SER A 161 5.83 -19.19 6.08
C SER A 161 7.32 -19.42 6.28
N THR A 162 7.86 -20.35 5.51
CA THR A 162 9.30 -20.60 5.44
C THR A 162 10.03 -19.32 5.04
N GLY A 163 11.11 -18.98 5.75
CA GLY A 163 11.97 -17.83 5.43
C GLY A 163 11.56 -16.48 6.01
N LEU A 164 10.39 -16.35 6.66
CA LEU A 164 10.03 -15.11 7.37
C LEU A 164 10.40 -15.16 8.86
N PRO A 165 10.84 -14.04 9.46
CA PRO A 165 11.12 -13.97 10.88
C PRO A 165 9.87 -14.24 11.74
N GLY A 166 9.99 -15.15 12.72
CA GLY A 166 8.88 -15.49 13.62
C GLY A 166 8.31 -14.33 14.43
N TRP A 167 9.02 -13.18 14.50
CA TRP A 167 8.54 -11.99 15.18
C TRP A 167 7.41 -11.27 14.44
N HIS A 168 7.28 -11.40 13.12
CA HIS A 168 6.19 -10.78 12.35
C HIS A 168 4.83 -11.24 12.86
N ARG A 169 4.61 -12.55 12.88
CA ARG A 169 3.36 -13.15 13.36
C ARG A 169 3.11 -12.89 14.84
N ARG A 170 4.17 -12.91 15.66
CA ARG A 170 4.03 -12.61 17.10
C ARG A 170 3.71 -11.15 17.37
N LEU A 171 4.23 -10.21 16.58
CA LEU A 171 3.86 -8.80 16.66
C LEU A 171 2.38 -8.60 16.33
N VAL A 172 1.90 -9.18 15.23
CA VAL A 172 0.47 -9.10 14.86
C VAL A 172 -0.42 -9.58 16.01
N ARG A 173 -0.11 -10.75 16.58
CA ARG A 173 -0.84 -11.30 17.73
C ARG A 173 -0.74 -10.42 18.97
N ALA A 174 0.42 -9.83 19.23
CA ALA A 174 0.60 -8.90 20.35
C ALA A 174 -0.28 -7.66 20.17
N LEU A 175 -0.33 -7.08 18.95
CA LEU A 175 -1.18 -5.94 18.65
C LEU A 175 -2.67 -6.28 18.79
N GLN A 176 -3.10 -7.45 18.31
CA GLN A 176 -4.48 -7.93 18.42
C GLN A 176 -4.91 -8.23 19.87
N GLY A 177 -4.00 -8.74 20.70
CA GLY A 177 -4.32 -9.16 22.07
C GLY A 177 -4.29 -8.06 23.12
N HIS A 178 -3.59 -6.94 22.87
CA HIS A 178 -3.32 -5.92 23.88
C HIS A 178 -3.93 -4.54 23.56
N ARG A 179 -4.55 -4.35 22.39
CA ARG A 179 -5.11 -3.07 21.98
C ARG A 179 -6.61 -3.16 21.78
N SER A 180 -7.33 -2.12 22.19
CA SER A 180 -8.75 -1.93 21.85
C SER A 180 -8.95 -1.57 20.37
N ALA A 181 -7.87 -1.24 19.66
CA ALA A 181 -7.89 -0.88 18.26
C ALA A 181 -8.20 -2.07 17.36
N ARG A 182 -8.90 -1.82 16.25
CA ARG A 182 -9.09 -2.79 15.19
C ARG A 182 -7.77 -3.03 14.44
N VAL A 183 -7.23 -4.24 14.52
CA VAL A 183 -5.98 -4.59 13.82
C VAL A 183 -6.30 -5.29 12.49
N LEU A 184 -5.95 -4.62 11.40
CA LEU A 184 -5.97 -5.14 10.04
C LEU A 184 -4.56 -5.64 9.70
N VAL A 185 -4.51 -6.75 8.97
CA VAL A 185 -3.25 -7.31 8.45
C VAL A 185 -3.43 -7.50 6.96
N GLU A 186 -2.42 -7.09 6.19
CA GLU A 186 -2.45 -7.24 4.74
C GLU A 186 -1.04 -7.51 4.23
N ASN A 187 -0.97 -8.20 3.09
CA ASN A 187 0.29 -8.41 2.39
C ASN A 187 0.87 -7.09 1.89
N GLU A 188 2.18 -6.90 2.02
CA GLU A 188 2.87 -5.69 1.59
C GLU A 188 2.65 -5.33 0.11
N THR A 189 2.63 -6.33 -0.77
CA THR A 189 2.43 -6.16 -2.22
C THR A 189 1.00 -5.67 -2.50
N ASN A 190 0.02 -6.20 -1.76
CA ASN A 190 -1.37 -5.76 -1.84
C ASN A 190 -1.54 -4.30 -1.41
N LEU A 191 -0.93 -3.91 -0.29
CA LEU A 191 -0.97 -2.52 0.17
C LEU A 191 -0.27 -1.56 -0.80
N ALA A 192 0.85 -1.96 -1.38
CA ALA A 192 1.50 -1.18 -2.42
C ALA A 192 0.57 -0.95 -3.62
N ALA A 193 -0.22 -1.96 -4.04
CA ALA A 193 -1.19 -1.79 -5.11
C ALA A 193 -2.33 -0.85 -4.73
N VAL A 194 -2.85 -0.96 -3.50
CA VAL A 194 -3.86 -0.02 -2.98
C VAL A 194 -3.33 1.42 -3.03
N ALA A 195 -2.07 1.63 -2.63
CA ALA A 195 -1.44 2.93 -2.67
C ALA A 195 -1.23 3.43 -4.11
N GLU A 196 -0.71 2.59 -5.02
CA GLU A 196 -0.45 2.94 -6.42
C GLU A 196 -1.74 3.28 -7.19
N ARG A 197 -2.84 2.60 -6.88
CA ARG A 197 -4.18 2.96 -7.41
C ARG A 197 -4.64 4.32 -6.90
N ARG A 198 -4.33 4.66 -5.65
CA ARG A 198 -4.82 5.90 -5.05
C ARG A 198 -3.95 7.11 -5.37
N HIS A 199 -2.64 6.96 -5.31
CA HIS A 199 -1.66 8.06 -5.33
C HIS A 199 -0.59 7.92 -6.42
N GLY A 200 -0.58 6.83 -7.18
CA GLY A 200 0.57 6.44 -8.00
C GLY A 200 0.29 6.20 -9.49
N ALA A 201 0.96 5.19 -10.03
CA ALA A 201 1.05 4.85 -11.45
C ALA A 201 -0.21 4.18 -12.00
N ALA A 202 -1.14 3.77 -11.13
CA ALA A 202 -2.37 3.05 -11.49
C ALA A 202 -3.66 3.85 -11.21
N GLN A 203 -3.57 5.17 -11.02
CA GLN A 203 -4.74 6.02 -10.72
C GLN A 203 -5.81 6.03 -11.81
N ASP A 204 -5.41 5.80 -13.05
CA ASP A 204 -6.24 5.75 -14.25
C ASP A 204 -6.70 4.32 -14.60
N HIS A 205 -6.44 3.32 -13.75
CA HIS A 205 -6.77 1.91 -13.98
C HIS A 205 -7.51 1.29 -12.80
N ASP A 206 -8.73 0.81 -13.05
CA ASP A 206 -9.46 -0.01 -12.07
C ASP A 206 -9.06 -1.50 -12.15
N THR A 207 -8.52 -1.94 -13.29
CA THR A 207 -7.95 -3.28 -13.46
C THR A 207 -6.47 -3.14 -13.78
N PHE A 208 -5.60 -3.72 -12.94
CA PHE A 208 -4.15 -3.73 -13.15
C PHE A 208 -3.49 -4.79 -12.26
N VAL A 209 -2.23 -5.10 -12.54
CA VAL A 209 -1.38 -5.90 -11.65
C VAL A 209 -0.18 -5.09 -11.20
N LEU A 210 0.13 -5.10 -9.91
CA LEU A 210 1.41 -4.62 -9.41
C LEU A 210 2.33 -5.82 -9.25
N LEU A 211 3.46 -5.82 -9.96
CA LEU A 211 4.50 -6.84 -9.85
C LEU A 211 5.58 -6.35 -8.88
N TRP A 212 5.71 -7.02 -7.75
CA TRP A 212 6.71 -6.71 -6.72
C TRP A 212 8.01 -7.45 -7.00
N LEU A 213 9.08 -6.70 -7.26
CA LEU A 213 10.42 -7.17 -7.56
C LEU A 213 11.37 -6.82 -6.41
N GLY A 214 11.34 -7.61 -5.34
CA GLY A 214 12.12 -7.35 -4.13
C GLY A 214 12.97 -8.54 -3.68
N HIS A 215 13.12 -8.70 -2.36
CA HIS A 215 13.71 -9.91 -1.81
C HIS A 215 12.95 -11.14 -2.32
N GLY A 216 11.63 -11.15 -2.18
CA GLY A 216 10.69 -12.04 -2.83
C GLY A 216 10.13 -11.47 -4.14
N VAL A 217 9.49 -12.33 -4.94
CA VAL A 217 8.73 -11.90 -6.13
C VAL A 217 7.27 -12.26 -5.93
N GLY A 218 6.41 -11.26 -6.00
CA GLY A 218 4.97 -11.39 -5.79
C GLY A 218 4.21 -10.46 -6.72
N ALA A 219 2.89 -10.59 -6.73
CA ALA A 219 2.01 -9.72 -7.48
C ALA A 219 0.76 -9.41 -6.66
N ALA A 220 0.24 -8.21 -6.82
CA ALA A 220 -1.09 -7.85 -6.35
C ALA A 220 -2.01 -7.68 -7.55
N VAL A 221 -3.17 -8.32 -7.49
CA VAL A 221 -4.14 -8.35 -8.59
C VAL A 221 -5.33 -7.49 -8.21
N VAL A 222 -5.57 -6.42 -8.95
CA VAL A 222 -6.74 -5.56 -8.79
C VAL A 222 -7.59 -5.70 -10.04
N LEU A 223 -8.85 -6.12 -9.88
CA LEU A 223 -9.81 -6.25 -10.97
C LEU A 223 -11.08 -5.49 -10.60
N ASP A 224 -11.54 -4.60 -11.47
CA ASP A 224 -12.74 -3.76 -11.28
C ASP A 224 -12.68 -2.91 -10.00
N GLY A 225 -11.50 -2.40 -9.68
CA GLY A 225 -11.22 -1.60 -8.49
C GLY A 225 -11.13 -2.43 -7.20
N VAL A 226 -11.24 -3.75 -7.29
CA VAL A 226 -11.24 -4.67 -6.15
C VAL A 226 -9.95 -5.48 -6.10
N LEU A 227 -9.23 -5.35 -4.98
CA LEU A 227 -8.08 -6.18 -4.67
C LEU A 227 -8.49 -7.65 -4.50
N ARG A 228 -7.84 -8.54 -5.24
CA ARG A 228 -8.09 -9.99 -5.21
C ARG A 228 -7.06 -10.66 -4.30
N ARG A 229 -7.55 -11.23 -3.18
CA ARG A 229 -6.73 -11.97 -2.21
C ARG A 229 -6.66 -13.47 -2.49
N GLY A 230 -7.59 -14.00 -3.29
CA GLY A 230 -7.75 -15.43 -3.53
C GLY A 230 -8.33 -16.16 -2.32
N ALA A 231 -8.69 -17.44 -2.49
CA ALA A 231 -9.38 -18.21 -1.45
C ALA A 231 -8.53 -18.44 -0.17
N GLY A 232 -7.21 -18.54 -0.32
CA GLY A 232 -6.28 -18.78 0.78
C GLY A 232 -5.33 -17.62 1.06
N GLY A 233 -5.56 -16.45 0.47
CA GLY A 233 -4.67 -15.28 0.63
C GLY A 233 -3.44 -15.25 -0.29
N GLY A 234 -3.29 -16.22 -1.19
CA GLY A 234 -2.12 -16.38 -2.07
C GLY A 234 -2.36 -15.96 -3.52
N ALA A 235 -3.37 -15.13 -3.81
CA ALA A 235 -3.49 -14.56 -5.16
C ALA A 235 -2.25 -13.72 -5.47
N GLY A 236 -1.61 -14.00 -6.60
CA GLY A 236 -0.41 -13.29 -7.00
C GLY A 236 0.90 -13.82 -6.40
N GLU A 237 0.93 -15.05 -5.86
CA GLU A 237 2.16 -15.81 -5.56
C GLU A 237 2.91 -16.23 -6.84
N ILE A 238 3.18 -15.27 -7.72
CA ILE A 238 3.77 -15.47 -9.04
C ILE A 238 5.22 -15.95 -8.95
N GLY A 239 5.89 -15.78 -7.79
CA GLY A 239 7.20 -16.37 -7.54
C GLY A 239 7.23 -17.90 -7.74
N PHE A 240 6.12 -18.59 -7.48
CA PHE A 240 5.94 -20.04 -7.69
C PHE A 240 5.58 -20.41 -9.13
N LEU A 241 5.42 -19.45 -10.05
CA LEU A 241 5.12 -19.74 -11.44
C LEU A 241 6.26 -20.56 -12.06
N PRO A 242 6.03 -21.78 -12.57
CA PRO A 242 7.04 -22.52 -13.30
C PRO A 242 7.40 -21.78 -14.59
N VAL A 243 8.68 -21.57 -14.81
CA VAL A 243 9.19 -20.83 -15.98
C VAL A 243 10.32 -21.63 -16.64
N PRO A 244 10.55 -21.43 -17.95
CA PRO A 244 11.77 -21.94 -18.57
C PRO A 244 13.00 -21.24 -17.97
N LEU A 245 14.19 -21.80 -18.19
CA LEU A 245 15.51 -21.26 -17.76
C LEU A 245 15.88 -21.47 -16.29
N THR A 246 15.06 -22.18 -15.52
CA THR A 246 15.42 -22.66 -14.18
C THR A 246 15.86 -24.12 -14.21
N SER A 247 16.73 -24.51 -13.26
CA SER A 247 17.27 -25.87 -13.17
C SER A 247 16.35 -26.88 -12.45
N SER A 248 15.28 -26.39 -11.81
CA SER A 248 14.33 -27.18 -11.03
C SER A 248 12.94 -26.54 -11.10
N LEU A 249 11.93 -27.26 -10.59
CA LEU A 249 10.58 -26.73 -10.41
C LEU A 249 10.36 -26.30 -8.95
N PRO A 250 9.45 -25.34 -8.70
CA PRO A 250 9.03 -24.98 -7.35
C PRO A 250 8.28 -26.13 -6.66
N SER A 251 8.23 -26.06 -5.33
CA SER A 251 7.53 -27.02 -4.46
C SER A 251 6.44 -26.33 -3.64
N ALA A 252 5.71 -27.07 -2.81
CA ALA A 252 4.66 -26.49 -1.95
C ALA A 252 5.19 -25.52 -0.88
N THR A 253 6.49 -25.54 -0.59
CA THR A 253 7.10 -24.76 0.51
C THR A 253 8.29 -23.92 0.07
N ASP A 254 8.64 -23.96 -1.22
CA ASP A 254 9.79 -23.26 -1.78
C ASP A 254 9.50 -22.85 -3.23
N CYS A 255 9.66 -21.56 -3.52
CA CYS A 255 9.50 -21.00 -4.85
C CYS A 255 10.77 -21.14 -5.72
N GLY A 256 11.84 -21.74 -5.19
CA GLY A 256 13.05 -22.08 -5.92
C GLY A 256 12.76 -22.94 -7.16
N GLY A 257 13.30 -22.52 -8.31
CA GLY A 257 12.98 -23.13 -9.61
C GLY A 257 11.76 -22.52 -10.30
N GLY A 258 10.98 -21.67 -9.60
CA GLY A 258 9.94 -20.84 -10.20
C GLY A 258 10.47 -19.49 -10.69
N PHE A 259 9.55 -18.60 -11.07
CA PHE A 259 9.84 -17.25 -11.56
C PHE A 259 10.67 -16.41 -10.57
N HIS A 260 10.54 -16.66 -9.27
CA HIS A 260 11.37 -16.05 -8.25
C HIS A 260 12.88 -16.22 -8.52
N SER A 261 13.30 -17.39 -9.02
CA SER A 261 14.70 -17.68 -9.35
C SER A 261 15.24 -16.90 -10.56
N LEU A 262 14.40 -16.19 -11.30
CA LEU A 262 14.82 -15.32 -12.41
C LEU A 262 14.81 -13.84 -12.02
N ALA A 263 13.85 -13.41 -11.20
CA ALA A 263 13.56 -11.99 -10.96
C ALA A 263 13.76 -11.53 -9.49
N GLY A 264 13.94 -12.45 -8.55
CA GLY A 264 14.20 -12.11 -7.15
C GLY A 264 15.58 -11.51 -6.92
N ALA A 265 15.79 -10.85 -5.77
CA ALA A 265 17.01 -10.12 -5.48
C ALA A 265 18.32 -10.91 -5.72
N SER A 266 18.36 -12.21 -5.35
CA SER A 266 19.52 -13.07 -5.60
C SER A 266 19.79 -13.29 -7.09
N ALA A 267 18.74 -13.46 -7.89
CA ALA A 267 18.86 -13.68 -9.33
C ALA A 267 19.33 -12.42 -10.07
N VAL A 268 18.91 -11.24 -9.59
CA VAL A 268 19.38 -9.93 -10.07
C VAL A 268 20.87 -9.76 -9.75
N HIS A 269 21.27 -10.12 -8.53
CA HIS A 269 22.66 -10.09 -8.09
C HIS A 269 23.56 -10.96 -8.96
N ASP A 270 23.16 -12.22 -9.19
CA ASP A 270 23.95 -13.16 -9.99
C ASP A 270 24.02 -12.73 -11.46
N LEU A 271 22.94 -12.17 -12.01
CA LEU A 271 22.94 -11.57 -13.34
C LEU A 271 23.94 -10.41 -13.44
N ALA A 272 23.99 -9.55 -12.43
CA ALA A 272 24.94 -8.43 -12.44
C ALA A 272 26.40 -8.87 -12.40
N ARG A 273 26.71 -9.89 -11.58
CA ARG A 273 28.04 -10.52 -11.58
C ARG A 273 28.40 -11.08 -12.96
N HIS A 274 27.45 -11.74 -13.62
CA HIS A 274 27.65 -12.28 -14.97
C HIS A 274 27.98 -11.19 -15.99
N HIS A 275 27.36 -10.01 -15.87
CA HIS A 275 27.63 -8.85 -16.74
C HIS A 275 28.80 -7.97 -16.26
N GLY A 276 29.55 -8.39 -15.24
CA GLY A 276 30.71 -7.67 -14.73
C GLY A 276 30.38 -6.34 -14.02
N LEU A 277 29.15 -6.17 -13.57
CA LEU A 277 28.76 -4.98 -12.82
C LEU A 277 29.26 -5.04 -11.37
N PRO A 278 29.70 -3.90 -10.81
CA PRO A 278 30.15 -3.85 -9.43
C PRO A 278 28.98 -4.13 -8.48
N VAL A 279 29.14 -5.16 -7.66
CA VAL A 279 28.22 -5.43 -6.56
C VAL A 279 28.80 -4.76 -5.31
N ALA A 280 28.48 -3.48 -5.13
CA ALA A 280 28.83 -2.77 -3.89
C ALA A 280 27.92 -3.22 -2.74
N GLY A 281 28.39 -3.07 -1.49
CA GLY A 281 27.58 -3.27 -0.29
C GLY A 281 26.41 -2.27 -0.21
N ALA A 282 25.46 -2.55 0.68
CA ALA A 282 24.26 -1.72 0.89
C ALA A 282 24.62 -0.23 0.98
N ARG A 283 23.90 0.59 0.21
CA ARG A 283 23.95 2.06 0.28
C ARG A 283 22.74 2.55 1.07
N GLU A 284 22.82 3.71 1.71
CA GLU A 284 21.61 4.36 2.22
C GLU A 284 20.78 4.88 1.04
N ASN A 285 19.49 4.52 0.97
CA ASN A 285 18.57 5.06 -0.02
C ASN A 285 18.08 6.47 0.36
N ALA A 286 17.29 7.11 -0.51
CA ALA A 286 16.75 8.46 -0.28
C ALA A 286 15.89 8.58 0.98
N ASP A 287 15.37 7.46 1.50
CA ASP A 287 14.61 7.39 2.73
C ASP A 287 15.49 7.09 3.96
N GLY A 288 16.82 6.95 3.84
CA GLY A 288 17.70 6.58 4.94
C GLY A 288 17.58 5.12 5.40
N ARG A 289 17.15 4.22 4.52
CA ARG A 289 17.16 2.75 4.71
C ARG A 289 18.40 2.16 4.06
N ASP A 290 18.89 1.03 4.57
CA ASP A 290 19.82 0.17 3.80
C ASP A 290 19.11 -0.28 2.51
N GLU A 291 19.60 0.21 1.38
CA GLU A 291 19.13 -0.17 0.06
C GLU A 291 19.54 -1.63 -0.21
N PRO A 292 18.59 -2.50 -0.61
CA PRO A 292 18.95 -3.85 -1.01
C PRO A 292 19.93 -3.86 -2.16
N VAL A 293 20.87 -4.82 -2.14
CA VAL A 293 21.92 -4.95 -3.16
C VAL A 293 21.35 -5.00 -4.58
N SER A 294 20.19 -5.65 -4.78
CA SER A 294 19.53 -5.70 -6.09
C SER A 294 19.17 -4.31 -6.63
N ALA A 295 18.66 -3.41 -5.77
CA ALA A 295 18.35 -2.04 -6.15
C ALA A 295 19.61 -1.23 -6.45
N THR A 296 20.63 -1.31 -5.60
CA THR A 296 21.93 -0.64 -5.81
C THR A 296 22.58 -1.04 -7.13
N VAL A 297 22.54 -2.34 -7.46
CA VAL A 297 23.07 -2.89 -8.71
C VAL A 297 22.30 -2.39 -9.93
N VAL A 298 20.97 -2.37 -9.87
CA VAL A 298 20.15 -1.85 -10.97
C VAL A 298 20.41 -0.36 -11.21
N ARG A 299 20.54 0.45 -10.14
CA ARG A 299 20.92 1.86 -10.28
C ARG A 299 22.31 2.02 -10.89
N ALA A 300 23.29 1.24 -10.44
CA ALA A 300 24.63 1.25 -11.02
C ALA A 300 24.61 0.86 -12.51
N ALA A 301 23.76 -0.09 -12.91
CA ALA A 301 23.61 -0.49 -14.30
C ALA A 301 23.11 0.65 -15.20
N LEU A 302 22.22 1.53 -14.70
CA LEU A 302 21.75 2.69 -15.46
C LEU A 302 22.88 3.66 -15.85
N GLU A 303 23.99 3.64 -15.11
CA GLU A 303 25.16 4.52 -15.33
C GLU A 303 26.34 3.78 -15.99
N ALA A 304 26.25 2.45 -16.17
CA ALA A 304 27.38 1.60 -16.57
C ALA A 304 27.59 1.45 -18.09
N GLY A 305 26.91 2.26 -18.91
CA GLY A 305 27.01 2.22 -20.38
C GLY A 305 26.66 0.83 -20.94
N ALA A 306 27.46 0.32 -21.87
CA ALA A 306 27.16 -0.91 -22.62
C ALA A 306 26.94 -2.16 -21.73
N ALA A 307 27.72 -2.32 -20.65
CA ALA A 307 27.55 -3.45 -19.72
C ALA A 307 26.22 -3.35 -18.95
N GLY A 308 25.85 -2.13 -18.56
CA GLY A 308 24.59 -1.82 -17.92
C GLY A 308 23.38 -2.06 -18.82
N GLU A 309 23.45 -1.64 -20.07
CA GLU A 309 22.42 -1.90 -21.09
C GLU A 309 22.16 -3.39 -21.29
N LEU A 310 23.23 -4.19 -21.45
CA LEU A 310 23.12 -5.65 -21.59
C LEU A 310 22.48 -6.31 -20.35
N PHE A 311 22.85 -5.86 -19.16
CA PHE A 311 22.25 -6.33 -17.91
C PHE A 311 20.76 -5.97 -17.82
N LEU A 312 20.39 -4.73 -18.13
CA LEU A 312 19.00 -4.25 -18.06
C LEU A 312 18.11 -4.96 -19.08
N ASP A 313 18.61 -5.22 -20.29
CA ASP A 313 17.90 -6.00 -21.30
C ASP A 313 17.71 -7.45 -20.85
N ALA A 314 18.74 -8.09 -20.30
CA ALA A 314 18.64 -9.44 -19.75
C ALA A 314 17.68 -9.53 -18.55
N LEU A 315 17.67 -8.52 -17.67
CA LEU A 315 16.72 -8.43 -16.57
C LEU A 315 15.29 -8.23 -17.10
N ALA A 316 15.10 -7.35 -18.09
CA ALA A 316 13.81 -7.12 -18.72
C ALA A 316 13.28 -8.38 -19.40
N ASP A 317 14.13 -9.16 -20.05
CA ASP A 317 13.80 -10.45 -20.62
C ASP A 317 13.23 -11.42 -19.59
N ARG A 318 13.88 -11.49 -18.42
CA ARG A 318 13.41 -12.32 -17.30
C ARG A 318 12.07 -11.82 -16.78
N VAL A 319 11.96 -10.53 -16.45
CA VAL A 319 10.73 -9.95 -15.89
C VAL A 319 9.54 -10.10 -16.86
N ALA A 320 9.77 -9.92 -18.16
CA ALA A 320 8.74 -10.04 -19.18
C ALA A 320 8.09 -11.43 -19.25
N LEU A 321 8.76 -12.51 -18.81
CA LEU A 321 8.15 -13.85 -18.72
C LEU A 321 6.99 -13.88 -17.73
N GLY A 322 7.19 -13.31 -16.54
CA GLY A 322 6.13 -13.21 -15.53
C GLY A 322 5.00 -12.28 -15.99
N VAL A 323 5.35 -11.14 -16.57
CA VAL A 323 4.37 -10.18 -17.11
C VAL A 323 3.55 -10.80 -18.25
N ALA A 324 4.16 -11.59 -19.14
CA ALA A 324 3.46 -12.29 -20.21
C ALA A 324 2.47 -13.33 -19.68
N ALA A 325 2.84 -14.08 -18.63
CA ALA A 325 1.93 -15.02 -17.99
C ALA A 325 0.73 -14.32 -17.35
N VAL A 326 0.97 -13.19 -16.67
CA VAL A 326 -0.10 -12.33 -16.11
C VAL A 326 -1.02 -11.83 -17.22
N ALA A 327 -0.46 -11.28 -18.30
CA ALA A 327 -1.23 -10.77 -19.42
C ALA A 327 -2.09 -11.88 -20.06
N ALA A 328 -1.53 -13.07 -20.26
CA ALA A 328 -2.25 -14.18 -20.88
C ALA A 328 -3.45 -14.68 -20.06
N VAL A 329 -3.40 -14.58 -18.73
CA VAL A 329 -4.45 -15.09 -17.83
C VAL A 329 -5.46 -14.02 -17.43
N LEU A 330 -4.98 -12.81 -17.16
CA LEU A 330 -5.80 -11.74 -16.57
C LEU A 330 -6.14 -10.61 -17.53
N ASP A 331 -5.37 -10.44 -18.61
CA ASP A 331 -5.46 -9.28 -19.52
C ASP A 331 -5.63 -7.94 -18.76
N PRO A 332 -4.67 -7.58 -17.89
CA PRO A 332 -4.91 -6.52 -16.91
C PRO A 332 -4.86 -5.11 -17.52
N GLY A 333 -4.51 -4.95 -18.80
CA GLY A 333 -4.30 -3.64 -19.44
C GLY A 333 -3.09 -2.85 -18.93
N CYS A 334 -2.70 -3.01 -17.67
CA CYS A 334 -1.59 -2.33 -17.02
C CYS A 334 -0.85 -3.25 -16.03
N VAL A 335 0.47 -3.21 -16.05
CA VAL A 335 1.35 -3.82 -15.04
C VAL A 335 2.32 -2.78 -14.48
N VAL A 336 2.27 -2.56 -13.17
CA VAL A 336 3.17 -1.65 -12.46
C VAL A 336 4.34 -2.44 -11.88
N LEU A 337 5.57 -2.09 -12.25
CA LEU A 337 6.79 -2.67 -11.67
C LEU A 337 7.13 -1.91 -10.38
N ALA A 338 7.06 -2.62 -9.27
CA ALA A 338 7.32 -2.11 -7.92
C ALA A 338 8.30 -3.03 -7.18
N GLY A 339 8.44 -2.83 -5.87
CA GLY A 339 9.54 -3.41 -5.11
C GLY A 339 10.87 -2.72 -5.43
N GLU A 340 11.92 -3.07 -4.71
CA GLU A 340 13.16 -2.31 -4.69
C GLU A 340 13.87 -2.34 -6.06
N THR A 341 13.79 -3.46 -6.78
CA THR A 341 14.35 -3.61 -8.13
C THR A 341 13.52 -2.83 -9.17
N GLY A 342 12.19 -2.86 -9.05
CA GLY A 342 11.29 -2.13 -9.94
C GLY A 342 11.43 -0.62 -9.79
N GLU A 343 11.51 -0.15 -8.55
CA GLU A 343 11.77 1.26 -8.21
C GLU A 343 13.14 1.72 -8.73
N ALA A 344 14.20 0.93 -8.48
CA ALA A 344 15.54 1.23 -8.93
C ALA A 344 15.65 1.31 -10.45
N GLY A 345 14.96 0.40 -11.16
CA GLY A 345 14.95 0.34 -12.62
C GLY A 345 14.11 1.43 -13.28
N GLY A 346 13.07 1.91 -12.59
CA GLY A 346 12.21 3.01 -13.02
C GLY A 346 11.67 2.83 -14.44
N GLU A 347 11.47 3.97 -15.13
CA GLU A 347 10.97 4.01 -16.50
C GLU A 347 11.89 3.28 -17.50
N ALA A 348 13.18 3.24 -17.22
CA ALA A 348 14.16 2.55 -18.07
C ALA A 348 13.93 1.03 -18.10
N LEU A 349 13.67 0.42 -16.94
CA LEU A 349 13.32 -1.01 -16.87
C LEU A 349 11.91 -1.25 -17.40
N ALA A 350 10.92 -0.44 -17.00
CA ALA A 350 9.53 -0.57 -17.44
C ALA A 350 9.41 -0.53 -18.98
N THR A 351 10.10 0.40 -19.63
CA THR A 351 10.13 0.51 -21.10
C THR A 351 10.71 -0.74 -21.77
N ARG A 352 11.80 -1.31 -21.22
CA ARG A 352 12.42 -2.52 -21.77
C ARG A 352 11.51 -3.73 -21.60
N VAL A 353 10.90 -3.90 -20.43
CA VAL A 353 9.94 -4.97 -20.16
C VAL A 353 8.74 -4.85 -21.09
N GLY A 354 8.18 -3.64 -21.28
CA GLY A 354 7.07 -3.41 -22.21
C GLY A 354 7.41 -3.74 -23.67
N LYS A 355 8.60 -3.35 -24.14
CA LYS A 355 9.09 -3.73 -25.48
C LYS A 355 9.21 -5.23 -25.64
N ARG A 356 9.74 -5.92 -24.63
CA ARG A 356 9.87 -7.37 -24.66
C ARG A 356 8.52 -8.07 -24.62
N LEU A 357 7.62 -7.62 -23.76
CA LEU A 357 6.26 -8.14 -23.63
C LEU A 357 5.50 -8.10 -24.96
N ALA A 358 5.64 -7.01 -25.72
CA ALA A 358 5.01 -6.88 -27.04
C ALA A 358 5.46 -7.95 -28.06
N THR A 359 6.59 -8.63 -27.83
CA THR A 359 7.05 -9.77 -28.64
C THR A 359 6.51 -11.12 -28.14
N LEU A 360 6.07 -11.18 -26.88
CA LEU A 360 5.62 -12.41 -26.21
C LEU A 360 4.09 -12.53 -26.15
N SER A 361 3.36 -11.41 -26.26
CA SER A 361 1.91 -11.36 -26.13
C SER A 361 1.29 -10.49 -27.24
N PRO A 362 0.16 -10.91 -27.83
CA PRO A 362 -0.63 -10.07 -28.73
C PRO A 362 -1.47 -9.02 -27.99
N LEU A 363 -1.62 -9.15 -26.66
CA LEU A 363 -2.42 -8.26 -25.83
C LEU A 363 -1.66 -6.96 -25.57
N ARG A 364 -2.39 -5.84 -25.59
CA ARG A 364 -1.83 -4.54 -25.24
C ARG A 364 -1.85 -4.41 -23.72
N THR A 365 -0.67 -4.40 -23.12
CA THR A 365 -0.50 -4.18 -21.68
C THR A 365 0.58 -3.13 -21.46
N ASP A 366 0.19 -2.01 -20.86
CA ASP A 366 1.11 -0.94 -20.49
C ASP A 366 1.96 -1.38 -19.30
N VAL A 367 3.28 -1.32 -19.43
CA VAL A 367 4.20 -1.59 -18.31
C VAL A 367 4.71 -0.27 -17.77
N ARG A 368 4.45 0.01 -16.48
CA ARG A 368 4.75 1.30 -15.83
C ARG A 368 5.69 1.11 -14.65
N ALA A 369 6.50 2.12 -14.35
CA ALA A 369 7.25 2.15 -13.10
C ALA A 369 6.36 2.60 -11.94
N THR A 370 6.62 2.08 -10.74
CA THR A 370 6.05 2.60 -9.48
C THR A 370 6.34 4.11 -9.33
N ARG A 371 5.39 4.85 -8.75
CA ARG A 371 5.56 6.27 -8.41
C ARG A 371 5.74 6.53 -6.92
N LEU A 372 5.46 5.54 -6.07
CA LEU A 372 5.48 5.68 -4.62
C LEU A 372 6.73 5.07 -3.95
N GLY A 373 7.37 4.09 -4.60
CA GLY A 373 8.59 3.47 -4.11
C GLY A 373 8.46 2.88 -2.69
N GLY A 374 9.51 3.02 -1.87
CA GLY A 374 9.59 2.51 -0.49
C GLY A 374 8.49 2.98 0.48
N ARG A 375 7.69 3.99 0.10
CA ARG A 375 6.55 4.48 0.90
C ARG A 375 5.20 3.82 0.54
N ALA A 376 5.14 3.06 -0.55
CA ALA A 376 3.89 2.50 -1.07
C ALA A 376 3.16 1.63 -0.03
N VAL A 377 3.89 0.77 0.69
CA VAL A 377 3.29 -0.14 1.67
C VAL A 377 2.72 0.62 2.88
N LEU A 378 3.47 1.57 3.42
CA LEU A 378 3.02 2.37 4.55
C LEU A 378 1.82 3.25 4.16
N ALA A 379 1.84 3.84 2.96
CA ALA A 379 0.70 4.60 2.43
C ALA A 379 -0.53 3.72 2.21
N GLY A 380 -0.35 2.50 1.71
CA GLY A 380 -1.43 1.52 1.53
C GLY A 380 -2.02 1.09 2.86
N ALA A 381 -1.17 0.81 3.86
CA ALA A 381 -1.60 0.49 5.22
C ALA A 381 -2.43 1.65 5.82
N LEU A 382 -1.99 2.89 5.63
CA LEU A 382 -2.76 4.06 6.08
C LEU A 382 -4.13 4.13 5.40
N LEU A 383 -4.19 3.93 4.07
CA LEU A 383 -5.46 3.92 3.34
C LEU A 383 -6.41 2.82 3.85
N ALA A 384 -5.89 1.63 4.15
CA ALA A 384 -6.70 0.54 4.70
C ALA A 384 -7.20 0.86 6.13
N ALA A 385 -6.34 1.42 7.00
CA ALA A 385 -6.73 1.85 8.33
C ALA A 385 -7.78 2.98 8.29
N GLN A 386 -7.65 3.91 7.34
CA GLN A 386 -8.61 4.98 7.10
C GLN A 386 -9.96 4.44 6.62
N GLU A 387 -9.96 3.47 5.71
CA GLU A 387 -11.21 2.88 5.21
C GLU A 387 -12.02 2.24 6.33
N GLU A 388 -11.37 1.42 7.18
CA GLU A 388 -12.02 0.83 8.37
C GLU A 388 -12.55 1.92 9.33
N ALA A 389 -11.78 2.99 9.55
CA ALA A 389 -12.22 4.09 10.38
C ALA A 389 -13.41 4.85 9.79
N ARG A 390 -13.44 5.06 8.47
CA ARG A 390 -14.56 5.70 7.78
C ARG A 390 -15.81 4.85 7.87
N GLU A 391 -15.72 3.55 7.61
CA GLU A 391 -16.86 2.65 7.69
C GLU A 391 -17.50 2.65 9.08
N ALA A 392 -16.67 2.65 10.13
CA ALA A 392 -17.11 2.67 11.53
C ALA A 392 -17.61 4.05 11.98
N VAL A 393 -16.81 5.11 11.80
CA VAL A 393 -17.13 6.47 12.28
C VAL A 393 -18.29 7.09 11.50
N PHE A 394 -18.44 6.76 10.22
CA PHE A 394 -19.56 7.22 9.40
C PHE A 394 -20.72 6.20 9.36
N SER A 395 -20.72 5.21 10.27
CA SER A 395 -21.84 4.31 10.47
C SER A 395 -22.94 4.97 11.28
N PRO A 396 -24.23 4.77 10.94
CA PRO A 396 -25.35 5.30 11.71
C PRO A 396 -25.49 4.75 13.14
N GLU A 397 -24.73 3.71 13.51
CA GLU A 397 -24.68 3.17 14.87
C GLU A 397 -23.60 3.83 15.75
N ALA A 398 -22.75 4.68 15.18
CA ALA A 398 -21.71 5.41 15.90
C ALA A 398 -22.22 6.73 16.54
N THR A 399 -23.49 7.05 16.33
CA THR A 399 -24.28 8.17 16.89
C THR A 399 -25.45 7.62 17.65
#